data_AF-A0A820WKR6-F1
#
_entry.id   AF-A0A820WKR6-F1
#
_cell.length_a   1.000
_cell.length_b   1.000
_cell.length_c   1.000
_cell.angle_alpha   90.00
_cell.angle_beta   90.00
_cell.angle_gamma   90.00
#
_symmetry.space_group_name_H-M   'P 1'
#
loop_
_entity.id
_entity.type
_entity.pdbx_description
1 polymer ?
#
loop_
_entity_poly.entity_id
_entity_poly.type
_entity_poly.pdbx_seq_one_letter_code
_entity_poly.pdbx_strand_id
1 'polypeptide(L)'
;MTDITKVFRAVIKAKQVTNDFNLGLNKRVKKNEKISTNFLSRAKLILNDIIKLKHILLNFRTIYLSPHYLLSSTNKIMNDEQRQEFEHNIEKQIKQCRDDLEQLKSSIGQICFQGQRRSHFELVCAYLERDLVECTKIYSEQKCLRYKCE
;
A
#
# COMPACT_ATOMS: atom_id res chain seq x y z
N MET A 1 -28.33 -35.34 24.67
CA MET A 1 -27.86 -34.94 23.33
C MET A 1 -26.40 -34.58 23.41
N THR A 2 -25.53 -35.31 22.71
CA THR A 2 -24.08 -35.10 22.73
C THR A 2 -23.70 -33.94 21.83
N ASP A 3 -22.96 -32.97 22.38
CA ASP A 3 -22.50 -31.79 21.65
C ASP A 3 -21.46 -32.19 20.58
N ILE A 4 -21.89 -32.14 19.32
CA ILE A 4 -21.13 -32.53 18.13
C ILE A 4 -19.78 -31.81 18.07
N THR A 5 -19.68 -30.57 18.58
CA THR A 5 -18.40 -29.84 18.59
C THR A 5 -17.38 -30.39 19.58
N LYS A 6 -17.83 -31.09 20.63
CA LYS A 6 -16.92 -31.75 21.60
C LYS A 6 -16.36 -33.04 21.04
N VAL A 7 -17.20 -33.84 20.38
CA VAL A 7 -16.79 -35.08 19.70
C VAL A 7 -15.81 -34.75 18.57
N PHE A 8 -16.11 -33.74 17.76
CA PHE A 8 -15.22 -33.30 16.68
C PHE A 8 -13.86 -32.81 17.21
N ARG A 9 -13.84 -32.02 18.30
CA ARG A 9 -12.60 -31.58 18.95
C ARG A 9 -11.78 -32.75 19.51
N ALA A 10 -12.41 -33.75 20.11
CA ALA A 10 -11.73 -34.94 20.63
C ALA A 10 -11.07 -35.76 19.51
N VAL A 11 -11.78 -35.95 18.39
CA VAL A 11 -11.27 -36.67 17.22
C VAL A 11 -10.09 -35.92 16.58
N ILE A 12 -10.16 -34.60 16.46
CA ILE A 12 -9.04 -33.80 15.93
C ILE A 12 -7.81 -33.89 16.85
N LYS A 13 -7.99 -33.81 18.17
CA LYS A 13 -6.87 -33.93 19.12
C LYS A 13 -6.19 -35.29 19.05
N ALA A 14 -6.96 -36.37 18.98
CA ALA A 14 -6.39 -37.73 18.84
C ALA A 14 -5.56 -37.88 17.56
N LYS A 15 -6.02 -37.27 16.45
CA LYS A 15 -5.32 -37.29 15.16
C LYS A 15 -4.09 -36.38 15.12
N GLN A 16 -4.10 -35.25 15.82
CA GLN A 16 -2.92 -34.37 15.95
C GLN A 16 -1.79 -35.05 16.73
N VAL A 17 -2.10 -35.72 17.84
CA VAL A 17 -1.10 -36.44 18.65
C VAL A 17 -0.40 -37.55 17.85
N THR A 18 -1.12 -38.22 16.94
CA THR A 18 -0.55 -39.23 16.03
C THR A 18 0.28 -38.63 14.89
N ASN A 19 -0.05 -37.41 14.45
CA ASN A 19 0.71 -36.70 13.42
C ASN A 19 1.97 -36.04 13.99
N ASP A 20 1.92 -35.49 15.20
CA ASP A 20 3.05 -34.86 15.89
C ASP A 20 4.17 -35.87 16.19
N PHE A 21 3.82 -37.14 16.39
CA PHE A 21 4.79 -38.24 16.53
C PHE A 21 5.51 -38.60 15.21
N ASN A 22 4.88 -38.29 14.06
CA ASN A 22 5.39 -38.64 12.72
C ASN A 22 6.00 -37.46 11.95
N LEU A 23 5.84 -36.21 12.41
CA LEU A 23 6.24 -35.01 11.67
C LEU A 23 7.34 -34.20 12.39
N GLY A 24 8.60 -34.52 12.08
CA GLY A 24 9.73 -33.58 12.18
C GLY A 24 9.63 -32.35 11.24
N LEU A 25 8.43 -31.83 10.99
CA LEU A 25 8.09 -30.90 9.90
C LEU A 25 7.92 -29.42 10.32
N ASN A 26 8.15 -29.10 11.60
CA ASN A 26 7.95 -27.73 12.15
C ASN A 26 8.86 -26.63 11.57
N LYS A 27 9.85 -26.96 10.73
CA LYS A 27 10.74 -25.97 10.08
C LYS A 27 10.16 -25.34 8.80
N ARG A 28 9.26 -26.01 8.07
CA ARG A 28 8.71 -25.48 6.80
C ARG A 28 7.61 -24.43 7.02
N VAL A 29 6.77 -24.62 8.04
CA VAL A 29 5.68 -23.69 8.39
C VAL A 29 6.23 -22.31 8.79
N LYS A 30 7.25 -22.28 9.64
CA LYS A 30 7.90 -21.04 10.11
C LYS A 30 8.53 -20.19 9.00
N LYS A 31 9.11 -20.81 7.95
CA LYS A 31 9.66 -20.08 6.80
C LYS A 31 8.58 -19.40 5.98
N ASN A 32 7.45 -20.07 5.77
CA ASN A 32 6.34 -19.54 4.97
C ASN A 32 5.60 -18.39 5.67
N GLU A 33 5.47 -18.43 6.99
CA GLU A 33 4.93 -17.31 7.77
C GLU A 33 5.82 -16.06 7.69
N LYS A 34 7.15 -16.24 7.83
CA LYS A 34 8.11 -15.13 7.78
C LYS A 34 8.14 -14.41 6.42
N ILE A 35 7.93 -15.13 5.33
CA ILE A 35 7.87 -14.53 3.99
C ILE A 35 6.55 -13.76 3.80
N SER A 36 5.43 -14.31 4.29
CA SER A 36 4.13 -13.64 4.26
C SER A 36 4.12 -12.35 5.08
N THR A 37 4.79 -12.33 6.24
CA THR A 37 4.88 -11.12 7.06
C THR A 37 5.75 -10.04 6.40
N ASN A 38 6.82 -10.44 5.70
CA ASN A 38 7.67 -9.49 4.98
C ASN A 38 6.91 -8.80 3.83
N PHE A 39 6.20 -9.57 2.98
CA PHE A 39 5.37 -8.99 1.92
C PHE A 39 4.37 -7.97 2.47
N LEU A 40 3.60 -8.35 3.49
CA LEU A 40 2.59 -7.48 4.08
C LEU A 40 3.21 -6.26 4.78
N SER A 41 4.40 -6.39 5.39
CA SER A 41 5.11 -5.23 5.95
C SER A 41 5.53 -4.24 4.88
N ARG A 42 6.03 -4.71 3.72
CA ARG A 42 6.39 -3.84 2.59
C ARG A 42 5.15 -3.18 1.99
N ALA A 43 4.08 -3.95 1.79
CA ALA A 43 2.79 -3.42 1.34
C ALA A 43 2.26 -2.31 2.27
N LYS A 44 2.39 -2.48 3.59
CA LYS A 44 2.01 -1.48 4.58
C LYS A 44 2.84 -0.21 4.51
N LEU A 45 4.14 -0.31 4.21
CA LEU A 45 5.00 0.87 4.01
C LEU A 45 4.53 1.66 2.78
N ILE A 46 4.32 0.98 1.66
CA ILE A 46 3.79 1.61 0.42
C ILE A 46 2.44 2.28 0.70
N LEU A 47 1.53 1.60 1.41
CA LEU A 47 0.24 2.18 1.81
C LEU A 47 0.41 3.47 2.62
N ASN A 48 1.29 3.48 3.60
CA ASN A 48 1.54 4.67 4.42
C ASN A 48 2.07 5.83 3.57
N ASP A 49 2.92 5.55 2.59
CA ASP A 49 3.47 6.58 1.72
C ASP A 49 2.42 7.12 0.74
N ILE A 50 1.53 6.26 0.22
CA ILE A 50 0.35 6.70 -0.55
C ILE A 50 -0.58 7.57 0.31
N ILE A 51 -0.84 7.18 1.55
CA ILE A 51 -1.67 7.98 2.48
C ILE A 51 -1.05 9.35 2.73
N LYS A 52 0.26 9.41 3.00
CA LYS A 52 0.98 10.68 3.17
C LYS A 52 0.88 11.54 1.91
N LEU A 53 1.08 10.95 0.73
CA LEU A 53 0.95 11.65 -0.55
C LEU A 53 -0.45 12.25 -0.71
N LYS A 54 -1.51 11.47 -0.42
CA LYS A 54 -2.90 11.95 -0.43
C LYS A 54 -3.11 13.13 0.52
N HIS A 55 -2.58 13.05 1.74
CA HIS A 55 -2.67 14.16 2.71
C HIS A 55 -1.96 15.42 2.22
N ILE A 56 -0.76 15.30 1.66
CA ILE A 56 -0.01 16.44 1.11
C ILE A 56 -0.84 17.09 -0.01
N LEU A 57 -1.34 16.31 -0.97
CA LEU A 57 -2.15 16.82 -2.08
C LEU A 57 -3.42 17.54 -1.62
N LEU A 58 -4.08 17.06 -0.57
CA LEU A 58 -5.30 17.68 -0.06
C LEU A 58 -5.01 18.93 0.78
N ASN A 59 -3.97 18.90 1.62
CA ASN A 59 -3.61 20.00 2.51
C ASN A 59 -3.08 21.21 1.74
N PHE A 60 -2.27 20.97 0.70
CA PHE A 60 -1.66 22.05 -0.09
C PHE A 60 -2.54 22.52 -1.25
N ARG A 61 -3.74 21.94 -1.46
CA ARG A 61 -4.61 22.26 -2.60
C ARG A 61 -4.91 23.76 -2.73
N THR A 62 -5.30 24.41 -1.63
CA THR A 62 -5.67 25.84 -1.65
C THR A 62 -4.47 26.76 -1.83
N ILE A 63 -3.33 26.36 -1.26
CA ILE A 63 -2.07 27.09 -1.31
C ILE A 63 -1.44 27.01 -2.70
N TYR A 64 -1.51 25.83 -3.33
CA TYR A 64 -0.99 25.55 -4.67
C TYR A 64 -1.79 26.25 -5.78
N LEU A 65 -3.13 26.24 -5.69
CA LEU A 65 -4.01 26.78 -6.74
C LEU A 65 -4.19 28.31 -6.72
N SER A 66 -3.75 29.01 -5.67
CA SER A 66 -4.04 30.43 -5.53
C SER A 66 -3.19 31.31 -6.47
N PRO A 67 -3.78 32.09 -7.39
CA PRO A 67 -3.02 32.86 -8.40
C PRO A 67 -2.36 34.12 -7.80
N HIS A 68 -2.79 34.57 -6.62
CA HIS A 68 -2.44 35.87 -6.06
C HIS A 68 -1.33 35.82 -5.00
N TYR A 69 -0.27 35.03 -5.23
CA TYR A 69 0.86 34.97 -4.29
C TYR A 69 1.56 36.33 -4.14
N LEU A 70 1.53 37.17 -5.18
CA LEU A 70 2.07 38.54 -5.17
C LEU A 70 1.22 39.56 -4.37
N LEU A 71 -0.08 39.28 -4.15
CA LEU A 71 -1.00 40.21 -3.46
C LEU A 71 -1.18 39.85 -1.97
N SER A 72 -0.77 38.66 -1.55
CA SER A 72 -0.87 38.21 -0.17
C SER A 72 0.43 38.49 0.58
N SER A 73 0.43 39.48 1.48
CA SER A 73 1.55 39.74 2.41
C SER A 73 1.72 38.63 3.45
N THR A 74 0.73 37.75 3.60
CA THR A 74 0.82 36.54 4.42
C THR A 74 1.47 35.41 3.62
N ASN A 75 2.57 34.85 4.16
CA ASN A 75 3.37 33.70 3.68
C ASN A 75 2.60 32.37 3.49
N LYS A 76 1.28 32.40 3.30
CA LYS A 76 0.41 31.23 3.20
C LYS A 76 0.17 30.76 1.77
N ILE A 77 0.72 31.44 0.75
CA ILE A 77 0.53 31.09 -0.67
C ILE A 77 1.89 30.73 -1.28
N MET A 78 1.95 29.63 -2.04
CA MET A 78 3.19 29.23 -2.71
C MET A 78 3.53 30.19 -3.85
N ASN A 79 4.78 30.63 -3.90
CA ASN A 79 5.35 31.30 -5.08
C ASN A 79 5.72 30.29 -6.18
N ASP A 80 6.13 30.77 -7.35
CA ASP A 80 6.37 29.88 -8.50
C ASP A 80 7.53 28.88 -8.28
N GLU A 81 8.58 29.28 -7.58
CA GLU A 81 9.69 28.37 -7.23
C GLU A 81 9.23 27.27 -6.28
N GLN A 82 8.49 27.62 -5.22
CA GLN A 82 7.91 26.66 -4.28
C GLN A 82 6.91 25.71 -4.95
N ARG A 83 6.17 26.18 -5.95
CA ARG A 83 5.28 25.32 -6.76
C ARG A 83 6.07 24.33 -7.60
N GLN A 84 7.13 24.78 -8.27
CA GLN A 84 7.98 23.88 -9.06
C GLN A 84 8.64 22.82 -8.18
N GLU A 85 9.14 23.22 -7.01
CA GLU A 85 9.70 22.30 -6.02
C GLU A 85 8.64 21.30 -5.52
N PHE A 86 7.44 21.79 -5.20
CA PHE A 86 6.31 20.96 -4.80
C PHE A 86 5.95 19.94 -5.88
N GLU A 87 5.77 20.39 -7.12
CA GLU A 87 5.46 19.51 -8.26
C GLU A 87 6.55 18.46 -8.47
N HIS A 88 7.82 18.85 -8.44
CA HIS A 88 8.94 17.93 -8.57
C HIS A 88 8.93 16.87 -7.47
N ASN A 89 8.69 17.28 -6.21
CA ASN A 89 8.64 16.37 -5.07
C ASN A 89 7.46 15.39 -5.17
N ILE A 90 6.28 15.86 -5.59
CA ILE A 90 5.10 15.01 -5.80
C ILE A 90 5.34 14.00 -6.92
N GLU A 91 5.86 14.44 -8.07
CA GLU A 91 6.17 13.55 -9.20
C GLU A 91 7.20 12.49 -8.81
N LYS A 92 8.23 12.88 -8.05
CA LYS A 92 9.23 11.95 -7.49
C LYS A 92 8.60 10.93 -6.54
N GLN A 93 7.72 11.36 -5.62
CA GLN A 93 7.04 10.46 -4.69
C GLN A 93 6.10 9.49 -5.40
N ILE A 94 5.33 9.96 -6.39
CA ILE A 94 4.47 9.09 -7.23
C ILE A 94 5.32 8.04 -7.93
N LYS A 95 6.44 8.45 -8.55
CA LYS A 95 7.35 7.53 -9.23
C LYS A 95 7.91 6.49 -8.26
N GLN A 96 8.38 6.91 -7.09
CA GLN A 96 8.89 5.99 -6.07
C GLN A 96 7.83 4.98 -5.63
N CYS A 97 6.59 5.42 -5.37
CA CYS A 97 5.50 4.50 -5.01
C CYS A 97 5.19 3.49 -6.13
N ARG A 98 5.27 3.91 -7.40
CA ARG A 98 5.12 2.99 -8.54
C ARG A 98 6.25 1.97 -8.60
N ASP A 99 7.49 2.42 -8.48
CA ASP A 99 8.67 1.56 -8.53
C ASP A 99 8.64 0.53 -7.39
N ASP A 100 8.31 0.96 -6.18
CA ASP A 100 8.19 0.08 -5.00
C ASP A 100 7.05 -0.94 -5.17
N LEU A 101 5.93 -0.54 -5.79
CA LEU A 101 4.79 -1.39 -6.06
C LEU A 101 5.08 -2.44 -7.16
N GLU A 102 5.82 -2.07 -8.20
CA GLU A 102 6.27 -3.01 -9.24
C GLU A 102 7.28 -4.02 -8.69
N GLN A 103 8.19 -3.58 -7.82
CA GLN A 103 9.06 -4.49 -7.08
C GLN A 103 8.27 -5.44 -6.16
N LEU A 104 7.23 -4.93 -5.50
CA LEU A 104 6.36 -5.75 -4.66
C LEU A 104 5.60 -6.80 -5.48
N LYS A 105 5.01 -6.42 -6.62
CA LYS A 105 4.35 -7.33 -7.57
C LYS A 105 5.31 -8.41 -8.07
N SER A 106 6.51 -8.02 -8.48
CA SER A 106 7.55 -8.95 -8.96
C SER A 106 7.95 -9.97 -7.90
N SER A 107 7.90 -9.60 -6.61
CA SER A 107 8.20 -10.52 -5.52
C SER A 107 7.14 -11.62 -5.31
N ILE A 108 5.91 -11.44 -5.78
CA ILE A 108 4.82 -12.42 -5.59
C ILE A 108 5.21 -13.76 -6.23
N GLY A 109 5.74 -13.74 -7.46
CA GLY A 109 6.14 -14.96 -8.16
C GLY A 109 7.26 -15.74 -7.47
N GLN A 110 8.13 -15.04 -6.74
CA GLN A 110 9.21 -15.65 -5.94
C GLN A 110 8.68 -16.26 -4.63
N ILE A 111 7.59 -15.70 -4.10
CA ILE A 111 7.03 -16.07 -2.80
C ILE A 111 6.00 -17.19 -2.93
N CYS A 112 5.13 -17.13 -3.93
CA CYS A 112 4.00 -18.04 -4.10
C CYS A 112 3.69 -18.26 -5.58
N PHE A 113 3.72 -19.53 -5.99
CA PHE A 113 3.41 -19.89 -7.38
C PHE A 113 1.90 -19.86 -7.66
N GLN A 114 1.04 -20.45 -6.82
CA GLN A 114 -0.40 -20.57 -7.05
C GLN A 114 -1.20 -20.66 -5.73
N GLY A 115 -2.52 -20.50 -5.81
CA GLY A 115 -3.47 -20.68 -4.70
C GLY A 115 -3.89 -19.38 -3.99
N GLN A 116 -4.70 -19.54 -2.94
CA GLN A 116 -5.36 -18.42 -2.24
C GLN A 116 -4.40 -17.31 -1.77
N ARG A 117 -3.20 -17.69 -1.33
CA ARG A 117 -2.20 -16.73 -0.85
C ARG A 117 -1.68 -15.83 -1.96
N ARG A 118 -1.46 -16.38 -3.16
CA ARG A 118 -1.06 -15.61 -4.33
C ARG A 118 -2.16 -14.61 -4.71
N SER A 119 -3.41 -15.08 -4.80
CA SER A 119 -4.55 -14.23 -5.10
C SER A 119 -4.74 -13.11 -4.06
N HIS A 120 -4.50 -13.40 -2.79
CA HIS A 120 -4.51 -12.38 -1.73
C HIS A 120 -3.44 -11.31 -1.95
N PHE A 121 -2.21 -11.68 -2.27
CA PHE A 121 -1.13 -10.72 -2.54
C PHE A 121 -1.36 -9.91 -3.81
N GLU A 122 -1.85 -10.54 -4.88
CA GLU A 122 -2.24 -9.85 -6.11
C GLU A 122 -3.34 -8.83 -5.84
N LEU A 123 -4.34 -9.20 -5.04
CA LEU A 123 -5.42 -8.30 -4.63
C LEU A 123 -4.90 -7.11 -3.79
N VAL A 124 -3.97 -7.35 -2.86
CA VAL A 124 -3.33 -6.28 -2.09
C VAL A 124 -2.61 -5.30 -3.01
N CYS A 125 -1.83 -5.79 -3.99
CA CYS A 125 -1.17 -4.91 -4.97
C CYS A 125 -2.19 -4.12 -5.80
N ALA A 126 -3.29 -4.74 -6.22
CA ALA A 126 -4.35 -4.06 -6.97
C ALA A 126 -5.00 -2.92 -6.16
N TYR A 127 -5.21 -3.11 -4.86
CA TYR A 127 -5.72 -2.05 -3.98
C TYR A 127 -4.74 -0.88 -3.86
N LEU A 128 -3.45 -1.17 -3.63
CA LEU A 128 -2.41 -0.13 -3.56
C LEU A 128 -2.31 0.66 -4.87
N GLU A 129 -2.38 -0.03 -6.01
CA GLU A 129 -2.32 0.59 -7.32
C GLU A 129 -3.51 1.51 -7.58
N ARG A 130 -4.72 1.05 -7.24
CA ARG A 130 -5.94 1.87 -7.33
C ARG A 130 -5.81 3.16 -6.50
N ASP A 131 -5.33 3.04 -5.26
CA ASP A 131 -5.21 4.19 -4.37
C ASP A 131 -4.12 5.18 -4.86
N LEU A 132 -3.03 4.69 -5.44
CA LEU A 132 -2.01 5.51 -6.08
C LEU A 132 -2.51 6.22 -7.34
N VAL A 133 -3.34 5.54 -8.15
CA VAL A 133 -4.00 6.14 -9.32
C VAL A 133 -4.94 7.26 -8.90
N GLU A 134 -5.71 7.07 -7.82
CA GLU A 134 -6.56 8.13 -7.26
C GLU A 134 -5.73 9.37 -6.88
N CYS A 135 -4.60 9.18 -6.19
CA CYS A 135 -3.68 10.28 -5.85
C CYS A 135 -3.13 10.99 -7.09
N THR A 136 -2.73 10.22 -8.11
CA THR A 136 -2.23 10.76 -9.38
C THR A 136 -3.31 11.59 -10.08
N LYS A 137 -4.57 11.14 -10.03
CA LYS A 137 -5.72 11.87 -10.61
C LYS A 137 -5.98 13.19 -9.88
N ILE A 138 -5.96 13.20 -8.55
CA ILE A 138 -6.10 14.43 -7.76
C ILE A 138 -5.01 15.43 -8.15
N TYR A 139 -3.76 14.96 -8.27
CA TYR A 139 -2.65 15.81 -8.67
C TYR A 139 -2.80 16.36 -10.10
N SER A 140 -3.17 15.52 -11.07
CA SER A 140 -3.33 15.96 -12.46
C SER A 140 -4.49 16.95 -12.63
N GLU A 141 -5.59 16.77 -11.88
CA GLU A 141 -6.69 17.72 -11.81
C GLU A 141 -6.24 19.08 -11.25
N GLN A 142 -5.46 19.09 -10.17
CA GLN A 142 -4.88 20.32 -9.60
C GLN A 142 -3.97 21.03 -10.61
N LYS A 143 -3.09 20.30 -11.29
CA LYS A 143 -2.20 20.85 -12.32
C LYS A 143 -2.99 21.43 -13.51
N CYS A 144 -4.05 20.75 -13.94
CA CYS A 144 -4.93 21.24 -15.00
C CYS A 144 -5.69 22.52 -14.59
N LEU A 145 -6.22 22.57 -13.36
CA LEU A 145 -6.88 23.77 -12.85
C LEU A 145 -5.93 24.96 -12.79
N ARG A 146 -4.67 24.75 -12.39
CA ARG A 146 -3.64 25.80 -12.42
C ARG A 146 -3.44 26.34 -13.83
N TYR A 147 -3.21 25.47 -14.81
CA TYR A 147 -2.98 25.88 -16.21
C TYR A 147 -4.18 26.63 -16.82
N LYS A 148 -5.40 26.38 -16.34
CA LYS A 148 -6.61 27.11 -16.78
C LYS A 148 -6.81 28.46 -16.08
N CYS A 149 -6.15 28.68 -14.94
CA CYS A 149 -6.23 29.92 -14.17
C CYS A 149 -5.08 30.91 -14.49
N GLU A 150 -4.04 30.44 -15.18
CA GLU A 150 -2.99 31.27 -15.81
C GLU A 150 -3.47 31.83 -17.16
#